data_AF-A0A239EE71-F1
#
_entry.id   AF-A0A239EE71-F1
#
_cell.length_a   1.000
_cell.length_b   1.000
_cell.length_c   1.000
_cell.angle_alpha   90.00
_cell.angle_beta   90.00
_cell.angle_gamma   90.00
#
_symmetry.space_group_name_H-M   'P 1'
#
loop_
_entity.id
_entity.type
_entity.pdbx_description
1 polymer ?
#
loop_
_entity_poly.entity_id
_entity_poly.type
_entity_poly.pdbx_seq_one_letter_code
_entity_poly.pdbx_strand_id
1 'polypeptide(L)'
;MEEHFGQHPAAEVILSQPGLGPILGARVIAEFGDADGRYVSAKARRNYAGTSPITRASGKKKYVAALYGNHLQHVTGIAGGFSALPHRNEAERSEKERRWSLQAKCLPGVFLGSV
;
A
#
# COMPACT_ATOMS: atom_id res chain seq x y z
N MET A 1 21.15 -1.98 17.21
CA MET A 1 19.75 -2.20 16.77
C MET A 1 19.49 -3.67 16.49
N GLU A 2 20.38 -4.36 15.77
CA GLU A 2 20.29 -5.82 15.53
C GLU A 2 20.24 -6.66 16.82
N GLU A 3 21.09 -6.39 17.81
CA GLU A 3 21.20 -7.21 19.04
C GLU A 3 19.92 -7.23 19.90
N HIS A 4 19.15 -6.15 19.93
CA HIS A 4 17.95 -6.05 20.77
C HIS A 4 16.69 -6.52 20.05
N PHE A 5 16.60 -6.30 18.73
CA PHE A 5 15.41 -6.68 17.98
C PHE A 5 15.20 -8.20 18.01
N GLY A 6 16.26 -9.00 17.90
CA GLY A 6 16.16 -10.47 17.95
C GLY A 6 15.60 -11.04 19.26
N GLN A 7 15.61 -10.26 20.35
CA GLN A 7 15.05 -10.64 21.65
C GLN A 7 13.55 -10.31 21.76
N HIS A 8 13.00 -9.54 20.83
CA HIS A 8 11.60 -9.13 20.86
C HIS A 8 10.67 -10.31 20.54
N PRO A 9 9.56 -10.52 21.28
CA PRO A 9 8.65 -11.66 21.05
C PRO A 9 8.11 -11.77 19.62
N ALA A 10 7.91 -10.63 18.95
CA ALA A 10 7.46 -10.57 17.55
C ALA A 10 8.57 -10.69 16.49
N ALA A 11 9.85 -10.82 16.88
CA ALA A 11 10.97 -10.76 15.94
C ALA A 11 10.91 -11.87 14.88
N GLU A 12 10.66 -13.11 15.30
CA GLU A 12 10.57 -14.27 14.40
C GLU A 12 9.47 -14.08 13.35
N VAL A 13 8.28 -13.64 13.76
CA VAL A 13 7.13 -13.39 12.86
C VAL A 13 7.41 -12.26 11.88
N ILE A 14 8.12 -11.22 12.31
CA ILE A 14 8.47 -10.09 11.45
C ILE A 14 9.56 -10.50 10.44
N LEU A 15 10.57 -11.25 10.87
CA LEU A 15 11.65 -11.75 10.02
C LEU A 15 11.18 -12.82 9.03
N SER A 16 10.05 -13.49 9.31
CA SER A 16 9.46 -14.44 8.36
C SER A 16 8.86 -13.78 7.12
N GLN A 17 8.75 -12.44 7.09
CA GLN A 17 8.21 -11.72 5.95
C GLN A 17 9.30 -11.48 4.89
N PRO A 18 8.99 -11.68 3.59
CA PRO A 18 9.96 -11.46 2.53
C PRO A 18 10.43 -10.01 2.51
N GLY A 19 11.75 -9.80 2.50
CA GLY A 19 12.36 -8.48 2.46
C GLY A 19 12.45 -7.75 3.80
N LEU A 20 12.04 -8.35 4.93
CA LEU A 20 12.24 -7.78 6.26
C LEU A 20 13.42 -8.43 6.97
N GLY A 21 14.60 -7.80 6.85
CA GLY A 21 15.76 -8.10 7.69
C GLY A 21 15.69 -7.43 9.07
N PRO A 22 16.62 -7.71 10.00
CA PRO A 22 16.59 -7.19 11.37
C PRO A 22 16.44 -5.68 11.49
N ILE A 23 17.10 -4.90 10.62
CA ILE A 23 17.02 -3.44 10.61
C ILE A 23 15.61 -2.97 10.20
N LEU A 24 15.05 -3.54 9.14
CA LEU A 24 13.70 -3.18 8.67
C LEU A 24 12.62 -3.69 9.63
N GLY A 25 12.81 -4.88 10.21
CA GLY A 25 11.92 -5.45 11.21
C GLY A 25 11.86 -4.62 12.49
N ALA A 26 13.01 -4.15 12.97
CA ALA A 26 13.07 -3.25 14.11
C ALA A 26 12.36 -1.92 13.82
N ARG A 27 12.46 -1.40 12.59
CA ARG A 27 11.71 -0.21 12.17
C ARG A 27 10.19 -0.47 12.14
N VAL A 28 9.74 -1.64 11.70
CA VAL A 28 8.30 -2.01 11.77
C VAL A 28 7.79 -1.89 13.20
N ILE A 29 8.53 -2.40 14.20
CA ILE A 29 8.15 -2.26 15.61
C ILE A 29 8.16 -0.80 16.04
N ALA A 30 9.18 -0.02 15.67
CA ALA A 30 9.25 1.39 16.03
C ALA A 30 8.08 2.23 15.48
N GLU A 31 7.61 1.94 14.26
CA GLU A 31 6.53 2.69 13.60
C GLU A 31 5.13 2.28 14.09
N PHE A 32 4.90 0.98 14.27
CA PHE A 32 3.59 0.46 14.71
C PHE A 32 3.44 0.46 16.24
N GLY A 33 4.54 0.43 16.98
CA GLY A 33 4.57 0.09 18.40
C GLY A 33 4.41 -1.42 18.64
N ASP A 34 4.87 -1.85 19.81
CA ASP A 34 4.86 -3.23 20.32
C ASP A 34 3.83 -3.48 21.43
N ALA A 35 3.18 -2.43 21.95
CA ALA A 35 2.20 -2.57 23.03
C ALA A 35 1.09 -3.60 22.70
N ASP A 36 0.94 -4.59 23.56
CA ASP A 36 -0.10 -5.61 23.43
C ASP A 36 -1.49 -4.97 23.40
N GLY A 37 -2.33 -5.49 22.51
CA GLY A 37 -3.70 -4.99 22.33
C GLY A 37 -3.82 -3.61 21.69
N ARG A 38 -2.71 -2.93 21.31
CA ARG A 38 -2.74 -1.63 20.61
C ARG A 38 -3.66 -1.64 19.38
N TYR A 39 -3.71 -2.76 18.67
CA TYR A 39 -4.64 -2.97 17.57
C TYR A 39 -5.62 -4.10 17.91
N VAL A 40 -6.91 -3.76 18.02
CA VAL A 40 -8.00 -4.73 18.25
C VAL A 40 -8.11 -5.80 17.16
N SER A 41 -7.59 -5.54 15.96
CA SER A 41 -7.58 -6.50 14.84
C SER A 41 -6.55 -6.13 13.78
N ALA A 42 -6.25 -7.06 12.88
CA ALA A 42 -5.45 -6.79 11.68
C ALA A 42 -6.06 -5.67 10.81
N LYS A 43 -7.39 -5.50 10.81
CA LYS A 43 -8.06 -4.38 10.11
C LYS A 43 -7.68 -3.04 10.74
N ALA A 44 -7.65 -2.94 12.08
CA ALA A 44 -7.27 -1.72 12.77
C ALA A 44 -5.81 -1.33 12.46
N ARG A 45 -4.90 -2.30 12.40
CA ARG A 45 -3.51 -2.07 12.00
C ARG A 45 -3.36 -1.61 10.55
N ARG A 46 -4.12 -2.20 9.62
CA ARG A 46 -4.17 -1.74 8.21
C ARG A 46 -4.76 -0.34 8.06
N ASN A 47 -5.77 0.02 8.87
CA ASN A 47 -6.32 1.38 8.90
C ASN A 47 -5.25 2.39 9.34
N TYR A 48 -4.52 2.08 10.42
CA TYR A 48 -3.41 2.92 10.90
C TYR A 48 -2.30 3.08 9.85
N ALA A 49 -1.94 2.00 9.16
CA ALA A 49 -0.96 2.03 8.07
C ALA A 49 -1.44 2.76 6.80
N GLY A 50 -2.72 3.14 6.72
CA GLY A 50 -3.31 3.69 5.50
C GLY A 50 -3.39 2.69 4.34
N THR A 51 -3.26 1.38 4.61
CA THR A 51 -3.29 0.32 3.58
C THR A 51 -4.66 -0.35 3.43
N SER A 52 -5.60 -0.04 4.32
CA SER A 52 -6.97 -0.50 4.19
C SER A 52 -7.68 0.12 2.98
N PRO A 53 -8.47 -0.66 2.21
CA PRO A 53 -9.30 -0.10 1.16
C PRO A 53 -10.35 0.86 1.74
N ILE A 54 -10.31 2.13 1.33
CA ILE A 54 -11.28 3.14 1.78
C ILE A 54 -12.55 3.04 0.92
N THR A 55 -13.63 2.53 1.53
CA THR A 55 -14.96 2.55 0.93
C THR A 55 -15.62 3.89 1.21
N ARG A 56 -16.08 4.60 0.17
CA ARG A 56 -16.87 5.82 0.28
C ARG A 56 -18.27 5.57 -0.27
N ALA A 57 -19.29 6.08 0.42
CA ALA A 57 -20.69 5.96 0.03
C ALA A 57 -21.44 7.28 0.28
N SER A 58 -22.26 7.70 -0.67
CA SER A 58 -23.04 8.97 -0.60
C SER A 58 -24.55 8.77 -0.81
N GLY A 59 -25.03 7.53 -0.77
CA GLY A 59 -26.41 7.17 -1.12
C GLY A 59 -26.65 7.04 -2.63
N LYS A 60 -25.98 7.84 -3.46
CA LYS A 60 -26.04 7.74 -4.94
C LYS A 60 -24.96 6.85 -5.54
N LYS A 61 -23.81 6.75 -4.87
CA LYS A 61 -22.65 5.98 -5.32
C LYS A 61 -22.00 5.28 -4.12
N LYS A 62 -21.44 4.09 -4.35
CA LYS A 62 -20.61 3.33 -3.40
C LYS A 62 -19.40 2.79 -4.15
N TYR A 63 -18.20 3.15 -3.71
CA TYR A 63 -16.97 2.74 -4.37
C TYR A 63 -15.82 2.61 -3.37
N VAL A 64 -14.78 1.87 -3.76
CA VAL A 64 -13.52 1.78 -3.02
C VAL A 64 -12.49 2.62 -3.77
N ALA A 65 -12.02 3.73 -3.19
CA ALA A 65 -11.30 4.78 -3.91
C ALA A 65 -10.08 4.25 -4.70
N ALA A 66 -9.20 3.49 -4.05
CA ALA A 66 -8.02 2.91 -4.69
C ALA A 66 -8.35 1.87 -5.78
N LEU A 67 -9.46 1.14 -5.65
CA LEU A 67 -9.89 0.17 -6.65
C LEU A 67 -10.57 0.86 -7.85
N TYR A 68 -11.24 1.99 -7.62
CA TYR A 68 -11.90 2.75 -8.68
C TYR A 68 -10.91 3.34 -9.68
N GLY A 69 -9.78 3.87 -9.22
CA GLY A 69 -8.75 4.39 -10.12
C GLY A 69 -8.08 3.29 -10.94
N ASN A 70 -7.85 2.11 -10.34
CA ASN A 70 -7.37 0.93 -11.07
C ASN A 70 -8.40 0.47 -12.12
N HIS A 71 -9.68 0.39 -11.76
CA HIS A 71 -10.75 0.06 -12.69
C HIS A 71 -10.78 1.04 -13.88
N LEU A 72 -10.66 2.35 -13.61
CA LEU A 72 -10.64 3.37 -14.64
C LEU A 72 -9.47 3.20 -15.61
N GLN A 73 -8.27 2.91 -15.11
CA GLN A 73 -7.11 2.66 -15.96
C GLN A 73 -7.30 1.47 -16.89
N HIS A 74 -8.05 0.45 -16.48
CA HIS A 74 -8.35 -0.70 -17.34
C HIS A 74 -9.39 -0.34 -18.41
N VAL A 75 -10.52 0.28 -18.02
CA VAL A 75 -11.60 0.59 -18.98
C VAL A 75 -11.22 1.68 -19.99
N THR A 76 -10.29 2.57 -19.64
CA THR A 76 -9.77 3.61 -20.54
C THR A 76 -8.57 3.16 -21.37
N GLY A 77 -8.07 1.94 -21.18
CA GLY A 77 -6.91 1.40 -21.90
C GLY A 77 -5.54 1.87 -21.40
N ILE A 78 -5.48 2.73 -20.38
CA ILE A 78 -4.22 3.20 -19.76
C ILE A 78 -3.38 2.03 -19.25
N ALA A 79 -3.99 1.02 -18.62
CA ALA A 79 -3.30 -0.16 -18.12
C ALA A 79 -2.67 -1.00 -19.26
N GLY A 80 -3.37 -1.09 -20.40
CA GLY A 80 -2.85 -1.74 -21.61
C GLY A 80 -1.66 -0.96 -22.19
N GLY A 81 -1.78 0.38 -22.27
CA GLY A 81 -0.68 1.25 -22.68
C GLY A 81 0.55 1.10 -21.78
N PHE A 82 0.37 1.13 -20.46
CA PHE A 82 1.44 0.90 -19.49
C PHE A 82 2.16 -0.43 -19.72
N SER A 83 1.40 -1.52 -19.90
CA SER A 83 1.95 -2.87 -20.10
C SER A 83 2.73 -3.01 -21.41
N ALA A 84 2.37 -2.24 -22.44
CA ALA A 84 3.02 -2.25 -23.74
C ALA A 84 4.26 -1.35 -23.82
N LEU A 85 4.51 -0.48 -22.84
CA LEU A 85 5.63 0.45 -22.88
C LEU A 85 6.96 -0.27 -22.60
N PRO A 86 7.92 -0.25 -23.54
CA PRO A 86 9.25 -0.81 -23.29
C PRO A 86 9.98 0.00 -22.24
N HIS A 87 10.88 -0.64 -21.47
CA HIS A 87 11.78 0.01 -20.52
C HIS A 87 13.20 -0.48 -20.73
N ARG A 88 14.19 0.39 -20.52
CA ARG A 88 15.60 0.05 -20.79
C ARG A 88 16.27 -0.67 -19.63
N ASN A 89 15.81 -0.45 -18.40
CA ASN A 89 16.34 -1.04 -17.19
C ASN A 89 15.26 -1.09 -16.07
N GLU A 90 15.56 -1.82 -15.00
CA GLU A 90 14.68 -1.99 -13.83
C GLU A 90 14.37 -0.67 -13.09
N ALA A 91 15.30 0.28 -13.09
CA ALA A 91 15.07 1.60 -12.48
C ALA A 91 14.00 2.38 -13.26
N GLU A 92 14.05 2.34 -14.59
CA GLU A 92 13.04 2.94 -15.47
C GLU A 92 11.68 2.26 -15.30
N ARG A 93 11.66 0.92 -15.17
CA ARG A 93 10.44 0.16 -14.87
C ARG A 93 9.83 0.57 -13.54
N SER A 94 10.64 0.61 -12.48
CA SER A 94 10.20 0.99 -11.14
C SER A 94 9.61 2.40 -11.11
N GLU A 95 10.22 3.36 -11.80
CA GLU A 95 9.70 4.71 -11.92
C GLU A 95 8.38 4.76 -12.70
N LYS A 96 8.24 3.96 -13.77
CA LYS A 96 6.97 3.84 -14.51
C LYS A 96 5.87 3.22 -13.65
N GLU A 97 6.16 2.13 -12.93
CA GLU A 97 5.23 1.50 -11.99
C GLU A 97 4.79 2.48 -10.89
N ARG A 98 5.72 3.27 -10.35
CA ARG A 98 5.42 4.33 -9.38
C ARG A 98 4.46 5.37 -9.94
N ARG A 99 4.69 5.85 -11.18
CA ARG A 99 3.80 6.82 -11.85
C ARG A 99 2.42 6.24 -12.10
N TRP A 100 2.36 4.99 -12.58
CA TRP A 100 1.10 4.29 -12.83
C TRP A 100 0.28 4.11 -11.54
N SER A 101 0.94 3.71 -10.44
CA SER A 101 0.32 3.62 -9.11
C SER A 101 -0.18 4.98 -8.60
N LEU A 102 0.59 6.05 -8.83
CA LEU A 102 0.19 7.40 -8.44
C LEU A 102 -1.03 7.87 -9.24
N GLN A 103 -1.06 7.64 -10.56
CA GLN A 103 -2.22 7.92 -11.40
C GLN A 103 -3.47 7.19 -10.89
N ALA A 104 -3.37 5.93 -10.48
CA ALA A 104 -4.49 5.17 -9.92
C ALA A 104 -5.02 5.77 -8.61
N LYS A 105 -4.20 6.50 -7.85
CA LYS A 105 -4.62 7.21 -6.63
C LYS A 105 -5.22 8.59 -6.93
N CYS A 106 -4.75 9.28 -7.97
CA CYS A 106 -5.22 10.61 -8.35
C CYS A 106 -6.50 10.59 -9.21
N LEU A 107 -6.64 9.62 -10.12
CA LEU A 107 -7.80 9.47 -11.01
C LEU A 107 -9.16 9.42 -10.29
N PRO A 108 -9.30 8.75 -9.13
CA PRO A 108 -10.53 8.81 -8.35
C PRO A 108 -10.99 10.24 -8.05
N GLY A 109 -10.07 11.15 -7.71
CA GLY A 109 -10.41 12.54 -7.40
C GLY A 109 -10.95 13.33 -8.60
N VAL A 110 -10.49 13.01 -9.81
CA VAL A 110 -10.97 13.66 -11.05
C VAL A 110 -12.40 13.23 -11.38
N PHE A 111 -12.71 11.93 -11.25
CA PHE A 111 -13.99 11.36 -11.69
C PHE A 111 -15.07 11.33 -10.61
N LEU A 112 -14.67 11.41 -9.34
CA LEU A 112 -15.59 11.40 -8.20
C LEU A 112 -15.76 12.79 -7.56
N GLY A 113 -15.04 13.80 -8.08
CA GLY A 113 -14.95 15.15 -7.52
C GLY A 113 -14.00 15.23 -6.33
N SER A 114 -13.49 16.43 -6.03
CA SER A 114 -12.77 16.68 -4.77
C SER A 114 -13.69 16.35 -3.60
N VAL A 115 -13.36 15.31 -2.83
CA VAL A 115 -14.06 14.94 -1.58
C VAL A 115 -13.09 14.94 -0.41
#